data_AF-Q9GK66-F1
#
_entry.id   AF-Q9GK66-F1
#
_cell.length_a   1.000
_cell.length_b   1.000
_cell.length_c   1.000
_cell.angle_alpha   90.00
_cell.angle_beta   90.00
_cell.angle_gamma   90.00
#
_symmetry.space_group_name_H-M   'P 1'
#
loop_
_entity.id
_entity.type
_entity.pdbx_description
1 polymer ?
#
loop_
_entity_poly.entity_id
_entity_poly.type
_entity_poly.pdbx_seq_one_letter_code
_entity_poly.pdbx_strand_id
1 'polypeptide(L)'
;MKILASILLISLALCCYEADAAACPTFIAESTANLLASESVFRASLSKYGAPPEAVEAKLQVKRCTDKMSLGKRVLFGKVLGEIVLRTCTL
;
A
#
# COMPACT_ATOMS: atom_id res chain seq x y z
N MET A 1 34.94 7.55 23.76
CA MET A 1 33.92 8.38 23.06
C MET A 1 33.76 8.04 21.58
N LYS A 2 34.83 7.80 20.79
CA LYS A 2 34.73 7.48 19.34
C LYS A 2 33.94 6.20 19.02
N ILE A 3 34.12 5.13 19.81
CA ILE A 3 33.50 3.83 19.56
C ILE A 3 31.98 3.89 19.71
N LEU A 4 31.48 4.62 20.72
CA LEU A 4 30.05 4.77 20.96
C LEU A 4 29.37 5.50 19.79
N ALA A 5 30.02 6.54 19.25
CA ALA A 5 29.55 7.27 18.08
C ALA A 5 29.52 6.39 16.81
N SER A 6 30.57 5.58 16.59
CA SER A 6 30.60 4.63 15.46
C SER A 6 29.52 3.56 15.57
N ILE A 7 29.27 3.02 16.76
CA ILE A 7 28.20 2.03 16.99
C ILE A 7 26.83 2.66 16.74
N LEU A 8 26.58 3.88 17.23
CA LEU A 8 25.33 4.60 17.00
C LEU A 8 25.08 4.87 15.52
N LEU A 9 26.11 5.23 14.74
CA LEU A 9 25.98 5.43 13.30
C LEU A 9 25.70 4.13 12.54
N ILE A 10 26.32 3.02 12.95
CA ILE A 10 26.06 1.70 12.36
C ILE A 10 24.64 1.23 12.71
N SER A 11 24.21 1.40 13.97
CA SER A 11 22.84 1.10 14.38
C SER A 11 21.83 1.99 13.68
N LEU A 12 22.10 3.29 13.48
CA LEU A 12 21.22 4.17 12.72
C LEU A 12 21.19 3.78 11.24
N ALA A 13 22.35 3.46 10.65
CA ALA A 13 22.41 2.95 9.28
C ALA A 13 21.60 1.66 9.14
N LEU A 14 21.73 0.69 10.05
CA LEU A 14 20.99 -0.57 10.04
C LEU A 14 19.49 -0.39 10.33
N CYS A 15 19.12 0.45 11.31
CA CYS A 15 17.72 0.77 11.60
C CYS A 15 17.07 1.60 10.49
N CYS A 16 17.85 2.32 9.67
CA CYS A 16 17.41 3.04 8.48
C CYS A 16 17.67 2.27 7.17
N TYR A 17 18.30 1.09 7.23
CA TYR A 17 18.59 0.23 6.07
C TYR A 17 17.36 -0.59 5.67
N GLU A 18 16.41 -0.78 6.58
CA GLU A 18 15.13 -1.46 6.31
C GLU A 18 14.00 -0.47 6.03
N ALA A 19 14.18 0.34 5.01
CA ALA A 19 13.06 0.76 4.19
C ALA A 19 13.45 0.49 2.75
N ASP A 20 13.45 -0.79 2.38
CA ASP A 20 13.31 -1.14 0.96
C ASP A 20 12.06 -0.39 0.50
N ALA A 21 12.25 0.71 -0.24
CA ALA A 21 11.18 1.66 -0.58
C ALA A 21 10.13 1.02 -1.52
N ALA A 22 10.27 -0.28 -1.78
CA ALA A 22 9.31 -1.11 -2.48
C ALA A 22 7.97 -1.10 -1.75
N ALA A 23 6.91 -0.79 -2.50
CA ALA A 23 5.57 -0.86 -1.95
C ALA A 23 5.21 -2.30 -1.56
N CYS A 24 4.53 -2.44 -0.43
CA CYS A 24 4.13 -3.74 0.09
C CYS A 24 3.24 -4.49 -0.93
N PRO A 25 3.55 -5.76 -1.29
CA PRO A 25 2.76 -6.52 -2.26
C PRO A 25 1.28 -6.64 -1.89
N THR A 26 0.96 -6.71 -0.60
CA THR A 26 -0.44 -6.78 -0.12
C THR A 26 -1.18 -5.47 -0.35
N PHE A 27 -0.49 -4.33 -0.20
CA PHE A 27 -1.04 -3.02 -0.52
C PHE A 27 -1.34 -2.89 -2.02
N ILE A 28 -0.39 -3.29 -2.89
CA ILE A 28 -0.59 -3.27 -4.35
C ILE A 28 -1.80 -4.11 -4.76
N ALA A 29 -1.89 -5.34 -4.23
CA ALA A 29 -3.01 -6.25 -4.51
C ALA A 29 -4.36 -5.69 -4.01
N GLU A 30 -4.39 -5.11 -2.81
CA GLU A 30 -5.59 -4.49 -2.26
C GLU A 30 -6.03 -3.27 -3.09
N SER A 31 -5.12 -2.36 -3.42
CA SER A 31 -5.44 -1.20 -4.25
C SER A 31 -5.95 -1.60 -5.63
N THR A 32 -5.37 -2.65 -6.21
CA THR A 32 -5.83 -3.22 -7.49
C THR A 32 -7.25 -3.78 -7.36
N ALA A 33 -7.53 -4.55 -6.30
CA ALA A 33 -8.87 -5.07 -6.03
C ALA A 33 -9.88 -3.95 -5.75
N ASN A 34 -9.48 -2.88 -5.07
CA ASN A 34 -10.33 -1.71 -4.85
C ASN A 34 -10.73 -1.03 -6.18
N LEU A 35 -9.81 -0.94 -7.14
CA LEU A 35 -10.07 -0.33 -8.44
C LEU A 35 -10.93 -1.23 -9.35
N LEU A 36 -10.68 -2.55 -9.35
CA LEU A 36 -11.16 -3.44 -10.43
C LEU A 36 -12.15 -4.52 -9.97
N ALA A 37 -12.10 -4.98 -8.71
CA ALA A 37 -12.97 -6.05 -8.25
C ALA A 37 -14.39 -5.54 -7.94
N SER A 38 -15.36 -6.45 -7.81
CA SER A 38 -16.67 -6.11 -7.23
C SER A 38 -16.54 -5.82 -5.73
N GLU A 39 -17.50 -5.10 -5.14
CA GLU A 39 -17.52 -4.83 -3.70
C GLU A 39 -17.52 -6.13 -2.87
N SER A 40 -18.23 -7.17 -3.31
CA SER A 40 -18.26 -8.47 -2.61
C SER A 40 -16.90 -9.18 -2.60
N VAL A 41 -16.22 -9.21 -3.75
CA VAL A 41 -14.87 -9.80 -3.85
C VAL A 41 -13.86 -8.97 -3.05
N PHE A 42 -13.97 -7.64 -3.10
CA PHE A 42 -13.12 -6.76 -2.30
C PHE A 42 -13.35 -6.94 -0.79
N ARG A 43 -14.61 -7.01 -0.34
CA ARG A 43 -14.94 -7.32 1.06
C ARG A 43 -14.34 -8.65 1.50
N ALA A 44 -14.45 -9.70 0.67
CA ALA A 44 -13.87 -11.00 0.97
C ALA A 44 -12.34 -10.92 1.09
N SER A 45 -11.67 -10.14 0.24
CA SER A 45 -10.21 -9.99 0.28
C SER A 45 -9.70 -9.21 1.50
N LEU A 46 -10.53 -8.38 2.14
CA LEU A 46 -10.18 -7.68 3.39
C LEU A 46 -10.15 -8.60 4.62
N SER A 47 -10.82 -9.76 4.59
CA SER A 47 -10.88 -10.69 5.73
C SER A 47 -9.51 -11.19 6.17
N LYS A 48 -8.55 -11.29 5.24
CA LYS A 48 -7.17 -11.75 5.49
C LYS A 48 -6.39 -10.87 6.47
N TYR A 49 -6.84 -9.65 6.74
CA TYR A 49 -6.16 -8.71 7.63
C TYR A 49 -6.64 -8.77 9.08
N GLY A 50 -7.75 -9.46 9.38
CA GLY A 50 -8.33 -9.50 10.73
C GLY A 50 -8.69 -8.12 11.29
N ALA A 51 -8.99 -7.16 10.42
CA ALA A 51 -9.25 -5.77 10.79
C ALA A 51 -10.60 -5.62 11.52
N PRO A 52 -10.75 -4.63 12.42
CA PRO A 52 -12.02 -4.37 13.08
C PRO A 52 -13.10 -3.97 12.04
N PRO A 53 -14.39 -4.24 12.32
CA PRO A 53 -15.48 -3.99 11.37
C PRO A 53 -15.54 -2.53 10.88
N GLU A 54 -15.19 -1.57 11.74
CA GLU A 54 -15.14 -0.15 11.42
C GLU A 54 -14.12 0.17 10.31
N ALA A 55 -12.92 -0.43 10.37
CA ALA A 55 -11.89 -0.24 9.36
C ALA A 55 -12.27 -0.90 8.02
N VAL A 56 -12.92 -2.06 8.07
CA VAL A 56 -13.46 -2.74 6.88
C VAL A 56 -14.53 -1.87 6.21
N GLU A 57 -15.46 -1.32 7.00
CA GLU A 57 -16.53 -0.46 6.47
C GLU A 57 -15.98 0.84 5.88
N ALA A 58 -14.97 1.45 6.51
CA ALA A 58 -14.29 2.63 5.97
C ALA A 58 -13.67 2.34 4.59
N LYS A 59 -13.02 1.18 4.42
CA LYS A 59 -12.49 0.75 3.11
C LYS A 59 -13.58 0.51 2.07
N LEU A 60 -14.72 -0.05 2.48
CA LEU A 60 -15.86 -0.28 1.58
C LEU A 60 -16.55 1.02 1.17
N GLN A 61 -16.56 2.05 2.01
CA GLN A 61 -17.00 3.39 1.59
C GLN A 61 -16.13 3.93 0.47
N VAL A 62 -14.79 3.79 0.56
CA VAL A 62 -13.87 4.15 -0.53
C VAL A 62 -14.19 3.35 -1.78
N LYS A 63 -14.41 2.04 -1.66
CA LYS A 63 -14.78 1.17 -2.78
C LYS A 63 -16.04 1.64 -3.49
N ARG A 64 -17.09 1.99 -2.75
CA ARG A 64 -18.36 2.49 -3.31
C ARG A 64 -18.18 3.84 -4.02
N CYS A 65 -17.27 4.69 -3.55
CA CYS A 65 -16.89 5.90 -4.27
C CYS A 65 -16.12 5.59 -5.57
N THR A 66 -15.14 4.68 -5.51
CA THR A 66 -14.41 4.18 -6.68
C THR A 66 -15.37 3.55 -7.70
N ASP A 67 -16.42 2.87 -7.23
CA ASP A 67 -17.40 2.19 -8.08
C ASP A 67 -18.30 3.13 -8.89
N LYS A 68 -18.42 4.39 -8.47
CA LYS A 68 -19.12 5.42 -9.25
C LYS A 68 -18.27 5.94 -10.41
N MET A 69 -16.97 5.65 -10.44
CA MET A 69 -16.08 6.05 -11.53
C MET A 69 -16.25 5.12 -12.73
N SER A 70 -16.14 5.67 -13.94
CA SER A 70 -16.07 4.86 -15.17
C SER A 70 -14.81 3.99 -15.16
N LEU A 71 -14.89 2.83 -15.82
CA LEU A 71 -13.77 1.88 -15.89
C LEU A 71 -12.48 2.54 -16.42
N GLY A 72 -12.59 3.39 -17.44
CA GLY A 72 -11.44 4.13 -17.98
C GLY A 72 -10.74 5.01 -16.94
N LYS A 73 -11.49 5.70 -16.07
CA LYS A 73 -10.90 6.47 -14.97
C LYS A 73 -10.19 5.57 -13.97
N ARG A 74 -10.78 4.42 -13.61
CA ARG A 74 -10.15 3.47 -12.66
C ARG A 74 -8.83 2.90 -13.21
N VAL A 75 -8.80 2.60 -14.51
CA VAL A 75 -7.57 2.15 -15.20
C VAL A 75 -6.50 3.24 -15.17
N LEU A 76 -6.86 4.50 -15.41
CA LEU A 76 -5.93 5.62 -15.30
C LEU A 76 -5.36 5.76 -13.88
N PHE A 77 -6.20 5.62 -12.84
CA PHE A 77 -5.73 5.59 -11.45
C PHE A 77 -4.77 4.43 -11.18
N GLY A 78 -5.08 3.24 -11.69
CA GLY A 78 -4.20 2.07 -11.58
C GLY A 78 -2.84 2.29 -12.25
N LYS A 79 -2.82 2.95 -13.40
CA LYS A 79 -1.57 3.32 -14.09
C LYS A 79 -0.73 4.28 -13.25
N VAL A 80 -1.33 5.35 -12.72
CA VAL A 80 -0.63 6.32 -11.85
C VAL A 80 -0.10 5.62 -10.59
N LEU A 81 -0.89 4.74 -9.98
CA LEU A 81 -0.44 3.96 -8.82
C LEU A 81 0.76 3.05 -9.20
N GLY A 82 0.70 2.41 -10.36
CA GLY A 82 1.82 1.62 -10.89
C GLY A 82 3.08 2.46 -11.07
N GLU A 83 2.97 3.67 -11.62
CA GLU A 83 4.10 4.60 -11.77
C GLU A 83 4.69 5.02 -10.42
N ILE A 84 3.87 5.22 -9.39
CA ILE A 84 4.32 5.56 -8.02
C ILE A 84 5.06 4.37 -7.39
N VAL A 85 4.48 3.17 -7.50
CA VAL A 85 5.03 1.94 -6.91
C VAL A 85 6.34 1.52 -7.58
N LEU A 86 6.45 1.71 -8.90
CA LEU A 86 7.64 1.35 -9.68
C LEU A 86 8.75 2.39 -9.62
N ARG A 87 8.49 3.60 -9.09
CA ARG A 87 9.55 4.54 -8.75
C ARG A 87 10.27 4.05 -7.50
N THR A 88 11.25 3.16 -7.70
CA THR A 88 12.26 2.87 -6.69
C THR A 88 13.07 4.14 -6.43
N CYS A 89 13.17 4.55 -5.16
CA CYS A 89 14.25 5.43 -4.74
C CYS A 89 15.57 4.66 -4.87
N THR A 90 16.21 4.73 -6.03
CA THR A 90 17.60 4.31 -6.19
C THR A 90 18.48 5.32 -5.48
N LEU A 91 18.97 4.96 -4.28
CA LEU A 91 20.09 5.63 -3.62
C LEU A 91 21.40 5.29 -4.34
#